data_AF-A0AAN9EPN0-F1
#
_entry.id   AF-A0AAN9EPN0-F1
#
_cell.length_a   1.000
_cell.length_b   1.000
_cell.length_c   1.000
_cell.angle_alpha   90.00
_cell.angle_beta   90.00
_cell.angle_gamma   90.00
#
_symmetry.space_group_name_H-M   'P 1'
#
loop_
_entity.id
_entity.type
_entity.pdbx_description
1 polymer ?
#
loop_
_entity_poly.entity_id
_entity_poly.type
_entity_poly.pdbx_seq_one_letter_code
_entity_poly.pdbx_strand_id
1 'polypeptide(L)'
;MSNRKRPPKGRSRCSCKAELRIYLQSTMERWIVGYFVELHNHKLLSDYGLIHRSQCTITEAEMEEIKSMRKVGIKNPQIYAAIAERVGGYPMVGYSRKSLYNKMHGYGNGKEGDANEALKYMQRLSSTDPGITFIRLESTMNASTAKRMNKAITDKPF
;
A
#
# COMPACT_ATOMS: atom_id res chain seq x y z
N MET A 1 -32.19 -12.94 -4.75
CA MET A 1 -30.84 -12.40 -4.48
C MET A 1 -30.05 -13.40 -3.64
N SER A 2 -29.10 -14.13 -4.23
CA SER A 2 -28.32 -15.15 -3.51
C SER A 2 -27.34 -14.50 -2.52
N ASN A 3 -27.48 -14.83 -1.24
CA ASN A 3 -26.66 -14.35 -0.14
C ASN A 3 -25.24 -14.97 -0.25
N ARG A 4 -24.34 -14.34 -1.03
CA ARG A 4 -22.94 -14.76 -1.19
C ARG A 4 -22.15 -14.41 0.08
N LYS A 5 -22.31 -15.20 1.15
CA LYS A 5 -21.41 -15.16 2.30
C LYS A 5 -20.06 -15.78 1.88
N ARG A 6 -18.98 -15.01 2.01
CA ARG A 6 -17.63 -15.56 1.80
C ARG A 6 -17.40 -16.65 2.86
N PRO A 7 -16.87 -17.82 2.47
CA PRO A 7 -16.52 -18.84 3.44
C PRO A 7 -15.48 -18.28 4.43
N PRO A 8 -15.52 -18.70 5.70
CA PRO A 8 -14.51 -18.33 6.67
C PRO A 8 -13.13 -18.73 6.12
N LYS A 9 -12.18 -17.79 6.16
CA LYS A 9 -10.81 -18.05 5.73
C LYS A 9 -10.21 -19.12 6.65
N GLY A 10 -9.56 -20.12 6.07
CA GLY A 10 -8.79 -21.11 6.84
C GLY A 10 -7.78 -20.43 7.77
N ARG A 11 -7.59 -21.00 8.95
CA ARG A 11 -6.66 -20.49 9.97
C ARG A 11 -5.24 -20.62 9.42
N SER A 12 -4.63 -19.52 8.99
CA SER A 12 -3.29 -19.51 8.36
C SER A 12 -2.14 -19.50 9.38
N ARG A 13 -2.44 -19.56 10.68
CA ARG A 13 -1.44 -19.52 11.76
C ARG A 13 -1.33 -20.92 12.37
N CYS A 14 -0.19 -21.57 12.17
CA CYS A 14 0.12 -22.93 12.63
C CYS A 14 0.71 -23.00 14.04
N SER A 15 0.59 -21.93 14.86
CA SER A 15 1.21 -21.83 16.20
C SER A 15 2.68 -22.31 16.22
N CYS A 16 3.42 -22.00 15.15
CA CYS A 16 4.83 -22.31 15.04
C CYS A 16 5.62 -21.55 16.10
N LYS A 17 6.58 -22.22 16.73
CA LYS A 17 7.45 -21.65 17.77
C LYS A 17 8.78 -21.13 17.21
N ALA A 18 8.98 -21.21 15.90
CA ALA A 18 10.16 -20.64 15.25
C ALA A 18 10.25 -19.14 15.54
N GLU A 19 11.41 -18.70 15.99
CA GLU A 19 11.63 -17.36 16.52
C GLU A 19 13.06 -16.90 16.25
N LEU A 20 13.23 -15.62 15.93
CA LEU A 20 14.53 -14.96 15.81
C LEU A 20 14.46 -13.66 16.60
N ARG A 21 15.31 -13.51 17.62
CA ARG A 21 15.46 -12.27 18.38
C ARG A 21 16.79 -11.61 18.04
N ILE A 22 16.70 -10.40 17.53
CA ILE A 22 17.86 -9.58 17.17
C ILE A 22 17.84 -8.35 18.06
N TYR A 23 18.97 -8.00 18.64
CA TYR A 23 19.16 -6.76 19.39
C TYR A 23 20.36 -5.97 18.86
N LEU A 24 20.29 -4.65 18.98
CA LEU A 24 21.39 -3.77 18.62
C LEU A 24 22.33 -3.61 19.82
N GLN A 25 23.58 -4.04 19.68
CA GLN A 25 24.60 -3.83 20.70
C GLN A 25 25.17 -2.41 20.54
N SER A 26 24.84 -1.52 21.47
CA SER A 26 25.20 -0.10 21.41
C SER A 26 26.70 0.18 21.46
N THR A 27 27.49 -0.68 22.10
CA THR A 27 28.95 -0.50 22.24
C THR A 27 29.75 -0.81 20.98
N MET A 28 29.24 -1.70 20.13
CA MET A 28 29.90 -2.11 18.89
C MET A 28 29.12 -1.72 17.64
N GLU A 29 27.96 -1.07 17.82
CA GLU A 29 27.00 -0.73 16.75
C GLU A 29 26.63 -1.91 15.84
N ARG A 30 26.58 -3.12 16.42
CA ARG A 30 26.32 -4.36 15.68
C ARG A 30 24.98 -4.96 16.07
N TRP A 31 24.28 -5.51 15.08
CA TRP A 31 23.11 -6.34 15.31
C TRP A 31 23.54 -7.75 15.71
N ILE A 32 23.10 -8.21 16.88
CA ILE A 32 23.40 -9.54 17.40
C ILE A 32 22.13 -10.38 17.45
N VAL A 33 22.23 -11.62 16.97
CA VAL A 33 21.20 -12.64 17.16
C VAL A 33 21.34 -13.21 18.58
N GLY A 34 20.38 -12.89 19.44
CA GLY A 34 20.37 -13.34 20.85
C GLY A 34 19.68 -14.66 21.10
N TYR A 35 18.71 -14.99 20.25
CA TYR A 35 17.91 -16.20 20.39
C TYR A 35 17.41 -16.63 19.02
N PHE A 36 17.57 -17.90 18.70
CA PHE A 36 17.14 -18.47 17.43
C PHE A 36 16.54 -19.86 17.66
N VAL A 37 15.31 -20.05 17.19
CA VAL A 37 14.61 -21.34 17.16
C VAL A 37 14.33 -21.67 15.71
N GLU A 38 15.10 -22.61 15.17
CA GLU A 38 14.97 -23.07 13.78
C GLU A 38 13.85 -24.11 13.60
N LEU A 39 13.37 -24.71 14.69
CA LEU A 39 12.40 -25.80 14.59
C LEU A 39 11.03 -25.30 14.12
N HIS A 40 10.63 -25.72 12.93
CA HIS A 40 9.30 -25.47 12.37
C HIS A 40 8.37 -26.67 12.57
N ASN A 41 7.12 -26.40 12.93
CA ASN A 41 6.07 -27.43 13.02
C ASN A 41 5.24 -27.56 11.74
N HIS A 42 5.72 -26.99 10.64
CA HIS A 42 5.08 -27.00 9.33
C HIS A 42 6.16 -27.07 8.25
N LYS A 43 5.77 -27.56 7.07
CA LYS A 43 6.67 -27.55 5.91
C LYS A 43 7.01 -26.09 5.55
N LEU A 44 8.30 -25.80 5.36
CA LEU A 44 8.75 -24.54 4.78
C LEU A 44 8.31 -24.50 3.31
N LEU A 45 7.86 -23.34 2.85
CA LEU A 45 7.55 -23.17 1.43
C LEU A 45 8.86 -23.27 0.64
N SER A 46 8.87 -24.09 -0.40
CA SER A 46 9.95 -24.09 -1.39
C SER A 46 9.97 -22.75 -2.13
N ASP A 47 11.10 -22.37 -2.71
CA ASP A 47 11.32 -21.09 -3.43
C ASP A 47 10.25 -20.73 -4.46
N TYR A 48 9.49 -21.70 -4.97
CA TYR A 48 8.45 -21.54 -5.98
C TYR A 48 7.01 -21.47 -5.42
N GLY A 49 6.84 -21.54 -4.10
CA GLY A 49 5.55 -21.69 -3.45
C GLY A 49 5.04 -20.38 -2.88
N LEU A 50 4.11 -19.75 -3.59
CA LEU A 50 3.25 -18.65 -3.11
C LEU A 50 4.00 -17.34 -2.81
N ILE A 51 3.70 -16.35 -3.63
CA ILE A 51 4.16 -14.98 -3.46
C ILE A 51 3.68 -14.43 -2.11
N HIS A 52 4.58 -14.36 -1.13
CA HIS A 52 4.27 -13.70 0.14
C HIS A 52 4.12 -12.19 -0.08
N ARG A 53 3.27 -11.50 0.71
CA ARG A 53 3.11 -10.04 0.55
C ARG A 53 4.42 -9.27 0.69
N SER A 54 5.36 -9.78 1.49
CA SER A 54 6.70 -9.18 1.63
C SER A 54 7.61 -9.43 0.43
N GLN A 55 7.34 -10.47 -0.37
CA GLN A 55 8.08 -10.78 -1.61
C GLN A 55 7.41 -10.15 -2.85
N CYS A 56 6.24 -9.52 -2.67
CA CYS A 56 5.44 -8.88 -3.72
C CYS A 56 5.99 -7.50 -4.13
N THR A 57 7.30 -7.39 -4.36
CA THR A 57 7.97 -6.13 -4.67
C THR A 57 8.09 -5.97 -6.18
N ILE A 58 7.27 -5.08 -6.76
CA ILE A 58 7.48 -4.57 -8.12
C ILE A 58 8.61 -3.55 -8.06
N THR A 59 9.69 -3.78 -8.82
CA THR A 59 10.85 -2.88 -8.90
C THR A 59 10.47 -1.54 -9.55
N GLU A 60 11.33 -0.53 -9.41
CA GLU A 60 11.09 0.78 -10.03
C GLU A 60 11.15 0.71 -11.56
N ALA A 61 12.13 0.00 -12.12
CA ALA A 61 12.26 -0.23 -13.56
C ALA A 61 11.02 -0.94 -14.15
N GLU A 62 10.55 -2.02 -13.51
CA GLU A 62 9.31 -2.70 -13.93
C GLU A 62 8.09 -1.78 -13.80
N MET A 63 8.07 -0.92 -12.78
CA MET A 63 6.99 0.06 -12.63
C MET A 63 6.97 1.06 -13.79
N GLU A 64 8.12 1.51 -14.27
CA GLU A 64 8.21 2.39 -15.44
C GLU A 64 7.74 1.70 -16.72
N GLU A 65 8.11 0.43 -16.93
CA GLU A 65 7.61 -0.40 -18.03
C GLU A 65 6.08 -0.51 -17.99
N ILE A 66 5.54 -0.88 -16.83
CA ILE A 66 4.10 -0.99 -16.59
C ILE A 66 3.38 0.34 -16.86
N LYS A 67 3.96 1.47 -16.43
CA LYS A 67 3.43 2.82 -16.70
C LYS A 67 3.43 3.12 -18.19
N SER A 68 4.50 2.78 -18.91
CA SER A 68 4.60 2.96 -20.36
C SER A 68 3.50 2.18 -21.09
N MET A 69 3.34 0.89 -20.77
CA MET A 69 2.26 0.06 -21.31
C MET A 69 0.87 0.64 -21.03
N ARG A 70 0.68 1.22 -19.83
CA ARG A 70 -0.58 1.87 -19.48
C ARG A 70 -0.83 3.15 -20.28
N LYS A 71 0.20 3.96 -20.53
CA LYS A 71 0.10 5.20 -21.31
C LYS A 71 -0.35 4.93 -22.75
N VAL A 72 0.13 3.85 -23.36
CA VAL A 72 -0.30 3.42 -24.71
C VAL A 72 -1.68 2.72 -24.71
N GLY A 73 -2.38 2.71 -23.58
CA GLY A 73 -3.78 2.24 -23.49
C GLY A 73 -3.95 0.75 -23.17
N ILE A 74 -2.87 0.02 -22.88
CA ILE A 74 -2.97 -1.41 -22.54
C ILE A 74 -3.70 -1.58 -21.20
N LYS A 75 -4.64 -2.53 -21.15
CA LYS A 75 -5.42 -2.79 -19.94
C LYS A 75 -4.59 -3.57 -18.93
N ASN A 76 -4.77 -3.31 -17.63
CA ASN A 76 -4.03 -3.99 -16.56
C ASN A 76 -4.01 -5.54 -16.66
N PRO A 77 -5.08 -6.24 -17.08
CA PRO A 77 -5.03 -7.68 -17.29
C PRO A 77 -4.03 -8.09 -18.39
N GLN A 78 -3.94 -7.32 -19.47
CA GLN A 78 -3.03 -7.56 -20.59
C GLN A 78 -1.59 -7.23 -20.21
N ILE A 79 -1.36 -6.16 -19.44
CA ILE A 79 -0.04 -5.85 -18.87
C ILE A 79 0.47 -7.02 -18.03
N TYR A 80 -0.38 -7.56 -17.15
CA TYR A 80 0.00 -8.71 -16.32
C TYR A 80 0.30 -9.98 -17.15
N ALA A 81 -0.45 -10.21 -18.23
CA ALA A 81 -0.20 -11.32 -19.14
C ALA A 81 1.13 -11.15 -19.91
N ALA A 82 1.42 -9.95 -20.41
CA ALA A 82 2.67 -9.66 -21.13
C ALA A 82 3.90 -9.85 -20.23
N ILE A 83 3.81 -9.44 -18.96
CA ILE A 83 4.89 -9.66 -18.00
C ILE A 83 5.07 -11.16 -17.74
N ALA A 84 3.97 -11.89 -17.54
CA ALA A 84 4.03 -13.33 -17.37
C ALA A 84 4.68 -14.02 -18.57
N GLU A 85 4.35 -13.64 -19.78
CA GLU A 85 4.99 -14.16 -21.00
C GLU A 85 6.49 -13.86 -21.03
N ARG A 86 6.89 -12.63 -20.68
CA ARG A 86 8.30 -12.21 -20.61
C ARG A 86 9.14 -13.02 -19.60
N VAL A 87 8.56 -13.39 -18.45
CA VAL A 87 9.28 -14.11 -17.38
C VAL A 87 9.12 -15.64 -17.43
N GLY A 88 8.51 -16.19 -18.49
CA GLY A 88 8.37 -17.65 -18.65
C GLY A 88 7.13 -18.25 -17.97
N GLY A 89 6.10 -17.43 -17.72
CA GLY A 89 4.78 -17.83 -17.27
C GLY A 89 4.32 -17.15 -15.98
N TYR A 90 3.03 -17.31 -15.67
CA TYR A 90 2.43 -16.76 -14.45
C TYR A 90 3.11 -17.17 -13.13
N PRO A 91 3.62 -18.42 -12.97
CA PRO A 91 4.31 -18.83 -11.75
C PRO A 91 5.62 -18.07 -11.50
N MET A 92 6.23 -17.53 -12.56
CA MET A 92 7.51 -16.83 -12.49
C MET A 92 7.35 -15.33 -12.20
N VAL A 93 6.11 -14.83 -12.17
CA VAL A 93 5.85 -13.43 -11.80
C VAL A 93 6.00 -13.29 -10.29
N GLY A 94 7.01 -12.52 -9.85
CA GLY A 94 7.33 -12.31 -8.43
C GLY A 94 6.28 -11.52 -7.62
N TYR A 95 5.18 -11.09 -8.24
CA TYR A 95 4.10 -10.37 -7.57
C TYR A 95 2.71 -10.80 -8.04
N SER A 96 1.74 -10.72 -7.14
CA SER A 96 0.35 -11.06 -7.46
C SER A 96 -0.27 -10.03 -8.41
N ARG A 97 -1.22 -10.48 -9.23
CA ARG A 97 -2.08 -9.59 -10.04
C ARG A 97 -2.69 -8.45 -9.21
N LYS A 98 -3.10 -8.75 -7.98
CA LYS A 98 -3.66 -7.76 -7.05
C LYS A 98 -2.63 -6.68 -6.67
N SER A 99 -1.38 -7.06 -6.47
CA SER A 99 -0.30 -6.12 -6.12
C SER A 99 -0.03 -5.14 -7.26
N LEU A 100 0.01 -5.63 -8.51
CA LEU A 100 0.12 -4.76 -9.70
C LEU A 100 -1.06 -3.79 -9.76
N TYR A 101 -2.29 -4.29 -9.58
CA TYR A 101 -3.49 -3.46 -9.70
C TYR A 101 -3.53 -2.38 -8.61
N ASN A 102 -3.14 -2.72 -7.39
CA ASN A 102 -3.06 -1.77 -6.29
C ASN A 102 -2.03 -0.65 -6.57
N LYS A 103 -0.84 -0.99 -7.05
CA LYS A 103 0.16 0.03 -7.41
C LYS A 103 -0.33 0.90 -8.57
N MET A 104 -1.01 0.31 -9.54
CA MET A 104 -1.57 1.03 -10.70
C MET A 104 -2.76 1.94 -10.35
N HIS A 105 -3.56 1.56 -9.36
CA HIS A 105 -4.67 2.38 -8.88
C HIS A 105 -4.17 3.69 -8.26
N GLY A 106 -3.03 3.68 -7.57
CA GLY A 106 -2.38 4.89 -7.06
C GLY A 106 -1.89 5.83 -8.17
N TYR A 107 -1.48 5.28 -9.32
CA TYR A 107 -0.99 6.07 -10.46
C TYR A 107 -2.12 6.72 -11.27
N GLY A 108 -3.26 6.04 -11.43
CA GLY A 108 -4.38 6.51 -12.25
C GLY A 108 -5.15 7.73 -11.69
N ASN A 109 -4.96 8.05 -10.41
CA ASN A 109 -5.68 9.13 -9.72
C ASN A 109 -4.82 10.39 -9.53
N GLY A 110 -3.63 10.44 -10.12
CA GLY A 110 -2.80 11.65 -10.18
C GLY A 110 -3.25 12.65 -11.24
N LYS A 111 -4.49 12.55 -11.73
CA LYS A 111 -5.13 13.72 -12.33
C LYS A 111 -5.48 14.61 -11.16
N GLU A 112 -5.01 15.85 -11.18
CA GLU A 112 -5.64 16.94 -10.44
C GLU A 112 -7.15 16.85 -10.72
N GLY A 113 -7.89 16.17 -9.84
CA GLY A 113 -9.32 15.97 -10.03
C GLY A 113 -10.04 17.27 -9.77
N ASP A 114 -11.36 17.28 -9.99
CA ASP A 114 -12.23 18.41 -9.68
C ASP A 114 -12.03 18.95 -8.26
N ALA A 115 -11.57 18.12 -7.31
CA ALA A 115 -11.21 18.55 -5.96
C ALA A 115 -10.05 19.57 -5.93
N ASN A 116 -9.05 19.44 -6.81
CA ASN A 116 -7.93 20.37 -6.91
C ASN A 116 -8.35 21.66 -7.64
N GLU A 117 -9.21 21.53 -8.66
CA GLU A 117 -9.85 22.67 -9.35
C GLU A 117 -10.72 23.48 -8.36
N ALA A 118 -11.54 22.79 -7.56
CA ALA A 118 -12.37 23.37 -6.51
C ALA A 118 -11.52 24.03 -5.42
N LEU A 119 -10.38 23.44 -5.05
CA LEU A 119 -9.41 24.08 -4.15
C LEU A 119 -8.84 25.37 -4.75
N LYS A 120 -8.40 25.37 -6.01
CA LYS A 120 -7.93 26.57 -6.71
C LYS A 120 -9.02 27.65 -6.82
N TYR A 121 -10.28 27.24 -6.97
CA TYR A 121 -11.43 28.15 -6.98
C TYR A 121 -11.69 28.76 -5.59
N MET A 122 -11.72 27.94 -4.54
CA MET A 122 -11.88 28.40 -3.15
C MET A 122 -10.72 29.33 -2.70
N GLN A 123 -9.50 29.05 -3.13
CA GLN A 123 -8.33 29.91 -2.91
C GLN A 123 -8.51 31.29 -3.55
N ARG A 124 -9.02 31.33 -4.79
CA ARG A 124 -9.34 32.60 -5.47
C ARG A 124 -10.44 33.37 -4.76
N LEU A 125 -11.51 32.70 -4.34
CA LEU A 125 -12.60 33.32 -3.58
C LEU A 125 -12.12 33.99 -2.29
N SER A 126 -11.28 33.29 -1.52
CA SER A 126 -10.72 33.82 -0.26
C SER A 126 -9.74 34.99 -0.46
N SER A 127 -9.14 35.09 -1.65
CA SER A 127 -8.28 36.23 -2.01
C SER A 127 -9.09 37.47 -2.41
N THR A 128 -10.35 37.29 -2.83
CA THR A 128 -11.23 38.37 -3.31
C THR A 128 -12.20 38.84 -2.23
N ASP A 129 -12.65 37.94 -1.34
CA ASP A 129 -13.57 38.24 -0.24
C ASP A 129 -12.92 37.87 1.11
N PRO A 130 -12.55 38.88 1.94
CA PRO A 130 -11.98 38.66 3.27
C PRO A 130 -12.92 37.91 4.23
N GLY A 131 -14.21 37.85 3.94
CA GLY A 131 -15.20 37.10 4.72
C GLY A 131 -15.15 35.59 4.46
N ILE A 132 -14.52 35.14 3.38
CA ILE A 132 -14.39 33.73 3.02
C ILE A 132 -13.02 33.21 3.48
N THR A 133 -13.02 32.38 4.51
CA THR A 133 -11.82 31.70 5.02
C THR A 133 -11.86 30.21 4.72
N PHE A 134 -10.78 29.67 4.15
CA PHE A 134 -10.60 28.23 3.97
C PHE A 134 -9.33 27.78 4.71
N ILE A 135 -9.44 26.73 5.50
CA ILE A 135 -8.31 26.16 6.25
C ILE A 135 -7.90 24.87 5.57
N ARG A 136 -6.72 24.86 4.94
CA ARG A 136 -6.10 23.64 4.44
C ARG A 136 -5.58 22.86 5.65
N LEU A 137 -6.25 21.76 6.01
CA LEU A 137 -5.72 20.80 6.97
C LEU A 137 -4.58 20.04 6.29
N GLU A 138 -3.35 20.54 6.42
CA GLU A 138 -2.19 19.78 6.00
C GLU A 138 -2.06 18.53 6.89
N SER A 139 -2.12 17.37 6.26
CA SER A 139 -1.97 16.07 6.92
C SER A 139 -0.49 15.78 7.19
N THR A 140 0.17 16.64 7.97
CA THR A 140 1.46 16.35 8.60
C THR A 140 1.31 16.01 10.08
N MET A 141 0.12 15.57 10.48
CA MET A 141 -0.20 15.27 11.87
C MET A 141 -0.82 13.88 12.01
N ASN A 142 -0.26 13.10 12.93
CA ASN A 142 -0.70 11.76 13.31
C ASN A 142 -2.17 11.75 13.77
N ALA A 143 -2.82 10.58 13.66
CA ALA A 143 -4.27 10.39 13.85
C ALA A 143 -4.81 10.91 15.19
N SER A 144 -3.97 10.98 16.21
CA SER A 144 -4.29 11.50 17.55
C SER A 144 -4.59 13.01 17.53
N THR A 145 -3.84 13.78 16.75
CA THR A 145 -3.97 15.24 16.66
C THR A 145 -5.18 15.64 15.80
N ALA A 146 -5.47 14.88 14.75
CA ALA A 146 -6.67 15.05 13.93
C ALA A 146 -7.97 14.86 14.74
N LYS A 147 -7.97 13.96 15.72
CA LYS A 147 -9.13 13.74 16.62
C LYS A 147 -9.35 14.91 17.59
N ARG A 148 -8.28 15.57 18.02
CA ARG A 148 -8.32 16.75 18.90
C ARG A 148 -8.85 17.99 18.18
N MET A 149 -8.46 18.21 16.93
CA MET A 149 -8.92 19.36 16.14
C MET A 149 -10.41 19.27 15.77
N ASN A 150 -10.90 18.07 15.40
CA ASN A 150 -12.33 17.90 15.10
C ASN A 150 -13.22 18.23 16.32
N LYS A 151 -12.79 17.89 17.53
CA LYS A 151 -13.50 18.27 18.76
C LYS A 151 -13.52 19.79 18.98
N ALA A 152 -12.42 20.47 18.67
CA ALA A 152 -12.36 21.93 18.81
C ALA A 152 -13.20 22.70 17.78
N ILE A 153 -13.49 22.08 16.61
CA ILE A 153 -14.35 22.66 15.58
C ILE A 153 -15.84 22.46 15.91
N THR A 154 -16.21 21.32 16.51
CA THR A 154 -17.61 21.05 16.90
C THR A 154 -18.07 21.84 18.12
N ASP A 155 -17.14 22.33 18.93
CA ASP A 155 -17.45 22.94 20.22
C ASP A 155 -17.47 24.49 20.17
N LYS A 156 -17.35 25.12 18.99
CA LYS A 156 -17.53 26.58 18.87
C LYS A 156 -19.03 26.94 18.80
N PRO A 157 -19.56 27.78 19.69
CA PRO A 157 -20.90 28.32 19.53
C PRO A 157 -20.92 29.28 18.34
N PHE A 158 -22.03 29.26 17.58
CA PHE A 158 -22.34 30.24 16.54
C PHE A 158 -22.29 31.67 17.08
#